data_AF-A0A4P9YWZ8-F1
#
_entry.id   AF-A0A4P9YWZ8-F1
#
_cell.length_a   1.000
_cell.length_b   1.000
_cell.length_c   1.000
_cell.angle_alpha   90.00
_cell.angle_beta   90.00
_cell.angle_gamma   90.00
#
_symmetry.space_group_name_H-M   'P 1'
#
loop_
_entity.id
_entity.type
_entity.pdbx_description
1 polymer ?
#
loop_
_entity_poly.entity_id
_entity_poly.type
_entity_poly.pdbx_seq_one_letter_code
_entity_poly.pdbx_strand_id
1 'polypeptide(L)'
;MTLLDSRKTLGYLAYLGYHGDAREALKVTKTRKAERRRGRVQRSVFLCYVLGAAGSGKTSLLRAFVRRPVLPHYTPTTRVLSVVNTVEVKGSERYLVLQEVGSNFQEELLRDKRRLEMCDLLCFVYDRSDANSFEYRFDVPPDVYCRQLGLAPPLSVSVMTQPTTDIFNTLTDIAMHP
;
A
#
# COMPACT_ATOMS: atom_id res chain seq x y z
N MET A 1 -3.65 -11.71 2.30
CA MET A 1 -3.30 -12.53 3.47
C MET A 1 -1.82 -12.93 3.44
N THR A 2 -1.36 -13.69 2.46
CA THR A 2 0.02 -14.21 2.37
C THR A 2 1.13 -13.17 2.45
N LEU A 3 0.97 -12.03 1.77
CA LEU A 3 1.96 -10.94 1.81
C LEU A 3 2.15 -10.37 3.23
N LEU A 4 1.06 -10.27 4.00
CA LEU A 4 1.05 -9.61 5.30
C LEU A 4 1.32 -10.61 6.44
N ASP A 5 0.90 -11.86 6.29
CA ASP A 5 1.04 -12.91 7.30
C ASP A 5 1.08 -14.30 6.64
N SER A 6 2.28 -14.72 6.22
CA SER A 6 2.48 -16.03 5.59
C SER A 6 2.21 -17.19 6.54
N ARG A 7 2.42 -17.02 7.86
CA ARG A 7 2.15 -18.05 8.86
C ARG A 7 0.67 -18.36 8.98
N LYS A 8 -0.18 -17.32 8.99
CA LYS A 8 -1.64 -17.53 8.91
C LYS A 8 -2.05 -18.23 7.63
N THR A 9 -1.48 -17.85 6.48
CA THR A 9 -1.75 -18.57 5.22
C THR A 9 -1.40 -20.04 5.32
N LEU A 10 -0.23 -20.40 5.85
CA LEU A 10 0.16 -21.80 6.03
C LEU A 10 -0.81 -22.56 6.96
N GLY A 11 -1.23 -21.94 8.07
CA GLY A 11 -2.23 -22.51 8.97
C GLY A 11 -3.57 -22.76 8.27
N TYR A 12 -4.03 -21.82 7.44
CA TYR A 12 -5.26 -22.00 6.65
C TYR A 12 -5.11 -23.06 5.56
N LEU A 13 -3.95 -23.15 4.88
CA LEU A 13 -3.70 -24.21 3.90
C LEU A 13 -3.77 -25.59 4.53
N ALA A 14 -3.16 -25.76 5.71
CA ALA A 14 -3.27 -27.01 6.47
C ALA A 14 -4.72 -27.29 6.88
N TYR A 15 -5.44 -26.29 7.37
CA TYR A 15 -6.85 -26.42 7.76
C TYR A 15 -7.77 -26.79 6.60
N LEU A 16 -7.52 -26.26 5.40
CA LEU A 16 -8.28 -26.54 4.18
C LEU A 16 -7.91 -27.88 3.51
N GLY A 17 -6.99 -28.65 4.12
CA GLY A 17 -6.61 -29.97 3.62
C GLY A 17 -5.62 -29.94 2.44
N TYR A 18 -4.75 -28.92 2.34
CA TYR A 18 -3.69 -28.91 1.34
C TYR A 18 -2.83 -30.18 1.47
N HIS A 19 -2.80 -30.99 0.41
CA HIS A 19 -2.05 -32.24 0.39
C HIS A 19 -0.59 -31.96 0.04
N GLY A 20 0.30 -32.04 1.03
CA GLY A 20 1.75 -31.82 0.87
C GLY A 20 2.32 -30.88 1.93
N ASP A 21 3.58 -30.47 1.75
CA ASP A 21 4.15 -29.40 2.57
C ASP A 21 3.53 -28.06 2.12
N ALA A 22 2.73 -27.42 2.98
CA ALA A 22 2.08 -26.14 2.69
C ALA A 22 3.07 -25.02 2.29
N ARG A 23 4.36 -25.16 2.61
CA ARG A 23 5.42 -24.24 2.18
C ARG A 23 5.60 -24.22 0.66
N GLU A 24 5.30 -25.32 -0.03
CA GLU A 24 5.39 -25.42 -1.49
C GLU A 24 4.35 -24.53 -2.20
N ALA A 25 3.25 -24.21 -1.52
CA ALA A 25 2.25 -23.26 -2.03
C ALA A 25 2.72 -21.79 -1.98
N LEU A 26 3.86 -21.50 -1.32
CA LEU A 26 4.37 -20.14 -1.15
C LEU A 26 5.59 -19.88 -2.04
N LYS A 27 5.50 -18.83 -2.86
CA LYS A 27 6.64 -18.30 -3.61
C LYS A 27 7.32 -17.18 -2.83
N VAL A 28 8.52 -17.43 -2.34
CA VAL A 28 9.36 -16.40 -1.69
C VAL A 28 10.01 -15.52 -2.76
N THR A 29 9.85 -14.20 -2.65
CA THR A 29 10.49 -13.22 -3.54
C THR A 29 11.67 -12.55 -2.84
N LYS A 30 12.65 -12.07 -3.62
CA LYS A 30 13.80 -11.30 -3.08
C LYS A 30 13.32 -10.01 -2.45
N THR A 31 14.08 -9.44 -1.51
CA THR A 31 13.74 -8.15 -0.88
C THR A 31 13.72 -7.00 -1.89
N ARG A 32 12.93 -5.95 -1.64
CA ARG A 32 12.86 -4.72 -2.47
C ARG A 32 14.26 -4.16 -2.75
N LYS A 33 15.07 -4.02 -1.68
CA LYS A 33 16.46 -3.56 -1.74
C LYS A 33 17.33 -4.43 -2.66
N ALA A 34 17.15 -5.75 -2.63
CA ALA A 34 17.92 -6.69 -3.46
C ALA A 34 17.50 -6.65 -4.94
N GLU A 35 16.22 -6.47 -5.23
CA GLU A 35 15.72 -6.29 -6.60
C GLU A 35 16.17 -4.95 -7.20
N ARG A 36 16.11 -3.86 -6.41
CA ARG A 36 16.58 -2.53 -6.81
C ARG A 36 18.06 -2.53 -7.21
N ARG A 37 18.92 -3.17 -6.42
CA ARG A 37 20.36 -3.32 -6.74
C ARG A 37 20.61 -4.03 -8.07
N ARG A 38 19.68 -4.87 -8.53
CA ARG A 38 19.78 -5.61 -9.80
C ARG A 38 19.09 -4.88 -10.96
N GLY A 39 18.42 -3.76 -10.71
CA GLY A 39 17.66 -3.02 -11.71
C GLY A 39 16.46 -3.77 -12.31
N ARG A 40 15.99 -4.85 -11.66
CA ARG A 40 14.88 -5.68 -12.16
C ARG A 40 13.99 -6.16 -11.02
N VAL A 41 12.75 -5.70 -11.04
CA VAL A 41 11.67 -6.16 -10.15
C VAL A 41 10.99 -7.37 -10.79
N GLN A 42 10.98 -8.51 -10.09
CA GLN A 42 10.30 -9.74 -10.53
C GLN A 42 9.05 -10.05 -9.70
N ARG A 43 8.83 -9.32 -8.61
CA ARG A 43 7.62 -9.40 -7.79
C ARG A 43 6.39 -9.03 -8.59
N SER A 44 5.29 -9.71 -8.27
CA SER A 44 3.96 -9.44 -8.82
C SER A 44 3.00 -8.80 -7.82
N VAL A 45 3.42 -8.64 -6.56
CA VAL A 45 2.58 -8.12 -5.48
C VAL A 45 3.30 -6.95 -4.81
N PHE A 46 2.61 -5.82 -4.70
CA PHE A 46 3.14 -4.57 -4.14
C PHE A 46 2.28 -4.05 -3.00
N LEU A 47 2.91 -3.57 -1.92
CA LEU A 47 2.22 -2.99 -0.77
C LEU A 47 2.37 -1.46 -0.76
N CYS A 48 1.24 -0.76 -0.78
CA CYS A 48 1.14 0.68 -0.63
C CYS A 48 0.50 1.04 0.71
N TYR A 49 1.19 1.85 1.50
CA TYR A 49 0.59 2.48 2.68
C TYR A 49 -0.09 3.79 2.28
N VAL A 50 -1.37 3.91 2.61
CA VAL A 50 -2.18 5.11 2.33
C VAL A 50 -2.27 5.95 3.62
N LEU A 51 -1.62 7.10 3.57
CA LEU A 51 -1.42 8.08 4.65
C LEU A 51 -2.21 9.37 4.33
N GLY A 52 -2.44 10.23 5.32
CA GLY A 52 -3.35 11.38 5.15
C GLY A 52 -4.14 11.75 6.41
N ALA A 53 -4.53 13.01 6.53
CA ALA A 53 -5.34 13.51 7.64
C ALA A 53 -6.70 12.79 7.77
N ALA A 54 -7.34 12.90 8.93
CA ALA A 54 -8.74 12.47 9.08
C ALA A 54 -9.62 13.18 8.05
N GLY A 55 -10.55 12.48 7.40
CA GLY A 55 -11.41 13.06 6.37
C GLY A 55 -10.77 13.25 4.99
N SER A 56 -9.46 13.03 4.80
CA SER A 56 -8.78 13.32 3.53
C SER A 56 -9.17 12.45 2.32
N GLY A 57 -10.06 11.46 2.50
CA GLY A 57 -10.53 10.60 1.41
C GLY A 57 -9.77 9.28 1.23
N LYS A 58 -8.88 8.91 2.15
CA LYS A 58 -8.16 7.61 2.13
C LYS A 58 -9.08 6.41 1.91
N THR A 59 -10.12 6.29 2.72
CA THR A 59 -11.09 5.18 2.63
C THR A 59 -11.82 5.20 1.28
N SER A 60 -12.14 6.38 0.76
CA SER A 60 -12.75 6.54 -0.57
C SER A 60 -11.82 6.02 -1.68
N LEU A 61 -10.52 6.31 -1.59
CA LEU A 61 -9.51 5.78 -2.52
C LEU A 61 -9.44 4.25 -2.48
N LEU A 62 -9.40 3.65 -1.28
CA LEU A 62 -9.39 2.18 -1.14
C LEU A 62 -10.67 1.55 -1.70
N ARG A 63 -11.83 2.16 -1.44
CA ARG A 63 -13.12 1.64 -1.92
C ARG A 63 -13.25 1.75 -3.44
N ALA A 64 -12.80 2.86 -4.03
CA ALA A 64 -12.76 3.02 -5.47
C ALA A 64 -11.90 1.94 -6.14
N PHE A 65 -10.75 1.59 -5.54
CA PHE A 65 -9.86 0.56 -6.06
C PHE A 65 -10.53 -0.81 -6.20
N VAL A 66 -11.44 -1.15 -5.30
CA VAL A 66 -12.24 -2.39 -5.33
C VAL A 66 -13.66 -2.18 -5.89
N ARG A 67 -13.89 -1.08 -6.62
CA ARG A 67 -15.16 -0.74 -7.29
C ARG A 67 -16.35 -0.71 -6.33
N ARG A 68 -16.13 -0.21 -5.11
CA ARG A 68 -17.17 0.01 -4.10
C ARG A 68 -17.55 1.50 -4.05
N PRO A 69 -18.84 1.82 -3.85
CA PRO A 69 -19.28 3.21 -3.77
C PRO A 69 -18.70 3.91 -2.54
N VAL A 70 -18.50 5.22 -2.64
CA VAL A 70 -18.13 6.07 -1.51
C VAL A 70 -19.23 6.04 -0.45
N LEU A 71 -18.84 6.04 0.83
CA LEU A 71 -19.80 6.08 1.92
C LEU A 71 -20.35 7.50 2.10
N PRO A 72 -21.65 7.68 2.34
CA PRO A 72 -22.25 9.00 2.52
C PRO A 72 -21.88 9.64 3.87
N HIS A 73 -21.41 8.83 4.83
CA HIS A 73 -21.05 9.28 6.17
C HIS A 73 -19.58 8.95 6.46
N TYR A 74 -18.91 9.90 7.10
CA TYR A 74 -17.55 9.69 7.58
C TYR A 74 -17.54 8.67 8.72
N THR A 75 -16.70 7.65 8.58
CA THR A 75 -16.39 6.69 9.63
C THR A 75 -14.90 6.77 9.97
N PRO A 76 -14.54 7.12 11.21
CA PRO A 76 -13.14 7.12 11.62
C PRO A 76 -12.48 5.76 11.44
N THR A 77 -11.25 5.78 10.93
CA THR A 77 -10.42 4.60 10.71
C THR A 77 -9.91 4.07 12.05
N THR A 78 -10.71 3.24 12.72
CA THR A 78 -10.37 2.61 14.01
C THR A 78 -9.56 1.32 13.86
N ARG A 79 -9.55 0.75 12.65
CA ARG A 79 -8.82 -0.47 12.31
C ARG A 79 -8.10 -0.27 10.98
N VAL A 80 -7.01 -0.99 10.80
CA VAL A 80 -6.29 -1.02 9.53
C VAL A 80 -7.20 -1.62 8.46
N LEU A 81 -7.60 -0.79 7.48
CA LEU A 81 -8.33 -1.25 6.30
C LEU A 81 -7.32 -1.71 5.26
N SER A 82 -7.57 -2.86 4.63
CA SER A 82 -6.70 -3.35 3.56
C SER A 82 -7.54 -3.90 2.42
N VAL A 83 -7.21 -3.47 1.21
CA VAL A 83 -7.84 -3.94 -0.02
C VAL A 83 -6.77 -4.41 -0.99
N VAL A 84 -7.13 -5.34 -1.86
CA VAL A 84 -6.26 -5.83 -2.92
C VAL A 84 -7.08 -5.92 -4.20
N ASN A 85 -6.47 -5.54 -5.31
CA ASN A 85 -7.01 -5.75 -6.64
C ASN A 85 -5.87 -5.90 -7.63
N THR A 86 -6.19 -6.37 -8.84
CA THR A 86 -5.23 -6.46 -9.93
C THR A 86 -5.16 -5.15 -10.73
N VAL A 87 -3.96 -4.86 -11.23
CA VAL A 87 -3.63 -3.69 -12.03
C VAL A 87 -2.78 -4.17 -13.20
N GLU A 88 -3.16 -3.77 -14.41
CA GLU A 88 -2.42 -4.13 -15.62
C GLU A 88 -1.39 -3.05 -15.94
N VAL A 89 -0.10 -3.40 -15.91
CA VAL A 89 1.00 -2.49 -16.25
C VAL A 89 1.81 -3.10 -17.38
N LYS A 90 1.85 -2.41 -18.52
CA LYS A 90 2.62 -2.82 -19.72
C LYS A 90 2.30 -4.26 -20.17
N GLY A 91 1.01 -4.63 -20.18
CA GLY A 91 0.53 -5.96 -20.58
C GLY A 91 0.78 -7.08 -19.57
N SER A 92 1.16 -6.72 -18.34
CA SER A 92 1.39 -7.68 -17.26
C SER A 92 0.50 -7.38 -16.06
N GLU A 93 -0.22 -8.39 -15.58
CA GLU A 93 -1.03 -8.27 -14.37
C GLU A 93 -0.16 -8.24 -13.11
N ARG A 94 -0.47 -7.31 -12.21
CA ARG A 94 0.16 -7.13 -10.90
C ARG A 94 -0.92 -6.96 -9.84
N TYR A 95 -0.60 -7.34 -8.61
CA TYR A 95 -1.47 -7.17 -7.46
C TYR A 95 -0.98 -5.97 -6.66
N LEU A 96 -1.85 -4.98 -6.49
CA LEU A 96 -1.59 -3.85 -5.60
C LEU A 96 -2.41 -4.04 -4.33
N VAL A 97 -1.74 -3.99 -3.18
CA VAL A 97 -2.36 -4.02 -1.86
C VAL A 97 -2.32 -2.60 -1.32
N LEU A 98 -3.49 -2.02 -1.07
CA LEU A 98 -3.60 -0.72 -0.40
C LEU A 98 -3.95 -0.96 1.07
N GLN A 99 -3.15 -0.41 1.97
CA GLN A 99 -3.38 -0.48 3.40
C GLN A 99 -3.53 0.93 3.96
N GLU A 100 -4.76 1.27 4.36
CA GLU A 100 -5.05 2.55 5.00
C GLU A 100 -4.52 2.56 6.42
N VAL A 101 -3.88 3.67 6.78
CA VAL A 101 -3.40 3.92 8.13
C VAL A 101 -4.16 5.10 8.72
N GLY A 102 -4.86 4.84 9.83
CA GLY A 102 -5.57 5.88 10.57
C GLY A 102 -4.63 6.99 10.98
N SER A 103 -5.10 8.24 11.00
CA SER A 103 -4.28 9.44 11.27
C SER A 103 -3.43 9.31 12.52
N ASN A 104 -3.96 8.71 13.59
CA ASN A 104 -3.30 8.59 14.87
C ASN A 104 -2.18 7.52 14.91
N PHE A 105 -2.09 6.67 13.88
CA PHE A 105 -1.13 5.56 13.80
C PHE A 105 -0.02 5.80 12.77
N GLN A 106 -0.01 6.96 12.11
CA GLN A 106 0.95 7.24 11.03
C GLN A 106 2.37 7.41 11.56
N GLU A 107 2.56 8.14 12.66
CA GLU A 107 3.87 8.30 13.29
C GLU A 107 4.43 6.95 13.77
N GLU A 108 3.58 6.11 14.37
CA GLU A 108 3.97 4.77 14.81
C GLU A 108 4.39 3.90 13.61
N LEU A 109 3.58 3.91 12.53
CA LEU A 109 3.95 3.23 11.30
C LEU A 109 5.30 3.74 10.79
N LEU A 110 5.51 5.05 10.71
CA LEU A 110 6.72 5.64 10.14
C LEU A 110 7.98 5.35 10.96
N ARG A 111 7.84 5.00 12.24
CA ARG A 111 8.94 4.53 13.10
C ARG A 111 9.20 3.02 12.99
N ASP A 112 8.24 2.24 12.49
CA ASP A 112 8.36 0.78 12.36
C ASP A 112 9.12 0.34 11.10
N LYS A 113 10.44 0.34 11.19
CA LYS A 113 11.34 -0.09 10.10
C LYS A 113 10.94 -1.42 9.46
N ARG A 114 10.40 -2.39 10.21
CA ARG A 114 10.03 -3.71 9.65
C ARG A 114 8.85 -3.59 8.70
N ARG A 115 7.81 -2.85 9.08
CA ARG A 115 6.65 -2.59 8.21
C ARG A 115 7.06 -1.84 6.94
N LEU A 116 8.00 -0.91 7.05
CA LEU A 116 8.44 -0.10 5.92
C LEU A 116 9.44 -0.79 5.01
N GLU A 117 10.13 -1.83 5.50
CA GLU A 117 10.88 -2.75 4.66
C GLU A 117 9.98 -3.64 3.81
N MET A 118 8.74 -3.93 4.25
CA MET A 118 7.74 -4.66 3.47
C MET A 118 6.98 -3.77 2.48
N CYS A 119 6.83 -2.48 2.79
CA CYS A 119 6.17 -1.50 1.94
C CYS A 119 6.93 -1.29 0.62
N ASP A 120 6.26 -1.05 -0.49
CA ASP A 120 6.91 -0.67 -1.75
C ASP A 120 6.77 0.83 -2.05
N LEU A 121 5.67 1.45 -1.60
CA LEU A 121 5.39 2.88 -1.81
C LEU A 121 4.53 3.48 -0.68
N LEU A 122 4.74 4.76 -0.40
CA LEU A 122 3.85 5.59 0.43
C LEU A 122 2.97 6.48 -0.46
N CYS A 123 1.66 6.46 -0.22
CA CYS A 123 0.67 7.31 -0.88
C CYS A 123 0.08 8.28 0.13
N PHE A 124 0.35 9.57 -0.03
CA PHE A 124 -0.13 10.64 0.82
C PHE A 124 -1.39 11.26 0.22
N VAL A 125 -2.50 11.12 0.92
CA VAL A 125 -3.82 11.53 0.46
C VAL A 125 -4.28 12.77 1.21
N TYR A 126 -4.60 13.82 0.47
CA TYR A 126 -5.12 15.08 1.01
C TYR A 126 -6.42 15.49 0.32
N ASP A 127 -7.22 16.30 1.02
CA ASP A 127 -8.39 16.96 0.47
C ASP A 127 -7.99 18.35 -0.04
N ARG A 128 -8.23 18.62 -1.32
CA ARG A 128 -7.95 19.93 -1.93
C ARG A 128 -8.73 21.07 -1.29
N SER A 129 -9.88 20.76 -0.69
CA SER A 129 -10.77 21.73 -0.06
C SER A 129 -10.32 22.10 1.36
N ASP A 130 -9.43 21.31 1.96
CA ASP A 130 -8.89 21.55 3.30
C ASP A 130 -7.37 21.67 3.24
N ALA A 131 -6.87 22.91 3.30
CA ALA A 131 -5.44 23.20 3.30
C ALA A 131 -4.70 22.51 4.46
N ASN A 132 -5.38 22.25 5.58
CA ASN A 132 -4.76 21.56 6.73
C ASN A 132 -4.57 20.06 6.48
N SER A 133 -5.28 19.48 5.51
CA SER A 133 -5.16 18.06 5.16
C SER A 133 -3.85 17.73 4.43
N PHE A 134 -3.15 18.76 3.93
CA PHE A 134 -1.82 18.66 3.32
C PHE A 134 -0.68 18.92 4.32
N GLU A 135 -0.97 19.46 5.51
CA GLU A 135 0.05 19.66 6.55
C GLU A 135 0.45 18.34 7.20
N TYR A 136 1.43 17.70 6.58
CA TYR A 136 2.11 16.53 7.11
C TYR A 136 3.19 16.97 8.10
N ARG A 137 2.88 16.99 9.40
CA ARG A 137 3.89 17.26 10.43
C ARG A 137 4.69 15.99 10.73
N PHE A 138 5.76 15.78 9.97
CA PHE A 138 6.75 14.74 10.24
C PHE A 138 8.07 15.37 10.69
N ASP A 139 8.75 14.74 11.65
CA ASP A 139 10.09 15.14 12.08
C ASP A 139 11.10 15.12 10.91
N VAL A 140 10.87 14.25 9.93
CA VAL A 140 11.68 14.09 8.71
C VAL A 140 10.77 14.19 7.48
N PRO A 141 11.11 15.01 6.47
CA PRO A 141 10.33 15.08 5.24
C PRO A 141 10.16 13.71 4.57
N PRO A 142 8.96 13.39 4.04
CA PRO A 142 8.68 12.09 3.42
C PRO A 142 9.69 11.66 2.34
N ASP A 143 10.18 12.60 1.51
CA ASP A 143 11.18 12.29 0.48
C ASP A 143 12.51 11.82 1.04
N VAL A 144 12.98 12.49 2.11
CA VAL A 144 14.23 12.14 2.80
C VAL A 144 14.11 10.76 3.41
N TYR A 145 12.99 10.52 4.08
CA TYR A 145 12.69 9.26 4.72
C TYR A 145 12.58 8.10 3.73
N CYS A 146 11.82 8.27 2.63
CA CYS A 146 11.70 7.27 1.58
C CYS A 146 13.07 6.91 0.97
N ARG A 147 13.90 7.92 0.70
CA ARG A 147 15.26 7.72 0.17
C ARG A 147 16.12 6.88 1.10
N GLN A 148 16.12 7.18 2.40
CA GLN A 148 16.92 6.44 3.40
C GLN A 148 16.53 4.96 3.48
N LEU A 149 15.25 4.66 3.32
CA LEU A 149 14.77 3.27 3.31
C LEU A 149 14.88 2.60 1.94
N GLY A 150 15.16 3.36 0.88
CA GLY A 150 15.10 2.88 -0.50
C GLY A 150 13.69 2.49 -0.91
N LEU A 151 12.70 3.22 -0.41
CA LEU A 151 11.33 3.26 -0.93
C LEU A 151 11.30 4.12 -2.20
N ALA A 152 10.29 3.92 -3.02
CA ALA A 152 9.98 4.86 -4.09
C ALA A 152 9.65 6.25 -3.49
N PRO A 153 9.82 7.34 -4.26
CA PRO A 153 9.35 8.65 -3.85
C PRO A 153 7.86 8.61 -3.43
N PRO A 154 7.47 9.35 -2.38
CA PRO A 154 6.08 9.42 -1.94
C PRO A 154 5.20 10.02 -3.04
N LEU A 155 4.05 9.40 -3.30
CA LEU A 155 3.05 9.96 -4.21
C LEU A 155 2.03 10.77 -3.42
N SER A 156 1.86 12.05 -3.76
CA SER A 156 0.79 12.89 -3.20
C SER A 156 -0.43 12.84 -4.11
N VAL A 157 -1.60 12.54 -3.54
CA VAL A 157 -2.86 12.34 -4.26
C VAL A 157 -3.96 13.20 -3.66
N SER A 158 -4.56 14.05 -4.50
CA SER A 158 -5.82 14.69 -4.18
C SER A 158 -6.96 13.75 -4.59
N VAL A 159 -7.86 13.43 -3.68
CA VAL A 159 -9.04 12.63 -4.01
C VAL A 159 -10.15 13.56 -4.47
N MET A 160 -10.50 13.52 -5.76
CA MET A 160 -11.82 13.94 -6.23
C MET A 160 -12.81 12.77 -6.07
N THR A 161 -14.10 13.07 -6.12
CA THR A 161 -15.22 12.15 -5.87
C THR A 161 -15.19 10.83 -6.67
N GLN A 162 -14.36 10.72 -7.70
CA GLN A 162 -13.97 9.45 -8.33
C GLN A 162 -12.48 9.43 -8.67
N PRO A 163 -11.65 8.63 -7.97
CA PRO A 163 -10.29 8.33 -8.40
C PRO A 163 -10.33 7.62 -9.77
N THR A 164 -9.63 8.15 -10.77
CA THR A 164 -9.53 7.49 -12.08
C THR A 164 -8.63 6.27 -11.97
N THR A 165 -8.85 5.24 -12.80
CA THR A 165 -8.02 4.02 -12.89
C THR A 165 -6.52 4.34 -13.03
N ASP A 166 -6.19 5.50 -13.59
CA ASP A 166 -4.84 5.99 -13.82
C ASP A 166 -4.00 6.10 -12.54
N ILE A 167 -4.62 6.41 -11.39
CA ILE A 167 -3.87 6.52 -10.13
C ILE A 167 -3.28 5.17 -9.70
N PHE A 168 -4.03 4.07 -9.89
CA PHE A 168 -3.59 2.74 -9.47
C PHE A 168 -2.53 2.18 -10.42
N ASN A 169 -2.64 2.49 -11.71
CA ASN A 169 -1.58 2.21 -12.70
C ASN A 169 -0.29 2.95 -12.33
N THR A 170 -0.39 4.24 -11.99
CA THR A 170 0.75 5.08 -11.59
C THR A 170 1.42 4.55 -10.32
N LEU A 171 0.63 4.25 -9.27
CA LEU A 171 1.14 3.66 -8.03
C LEU A 171 1.90 2.35 -8.29
N THR A 172 1.36 1.51 -9.17
CA THR A 172 1.97 0.22 -9.51
C THR A 172 3.24 0.39 -10.35
N ASP A 173 3.25 1.31 -11.32
CA ASP A 173 4.44 1.58 -12.14
C ASP A 173 5.58 2.17 -11.30
N ILE A 174 5.28 3.08 -10.36
CA ILE A 174 6.27 3.60 -9.40
C ILE A 174 6.82 2.48 -8.52
N ALA A 175 5.97 1.59 -7.99
CA ALA A 175 6.41 0.47 -7.18
C ALA A 175 7.28 -0.53 -7.97
N MET A 176 7.06 -0.65 -9.29
CA MET A 176 7.88 -1.45 -10.19
C MET A 176 9.22 -0.79 -10.55
N HIS A 177 9.35 0.53 -10.41
CA HIS A 177 10.54 1.31 -10.79
C HIS A 177 10.95 2.34 -9.69
N PRO A 178 11.37 1.89 -8.49
CA PRO A 178 11.62 2.73 -7.31
C PRO A 178 12.97 3.48 -7.25
#